data_AF-A0A9D4T7Q3-F1
#
_entry.id   AF-A0A9D4T7Q3-F1
#
_cell.length_a   1.000
_cell.length_b   1.000
_cell.length_c   1.000
_cell.angle_alpha   90.00
_cell.angle_beta   90.00
_cell.angle_gamma   90.00
#
_symmetry.space_group_name_H-M   'P 1'
#
loop_
_entity.id
_entity.type
_entity.pdbx_description
1 polymer ?
#
loop_
_entity_poly.entity_id
_entity_poly.type
_entity_poly.pdbx_seq_one_letter_code
_entity_poly.pdbx_strand_id
1 'polypeptide(L)'
;MTDGWEYTLTGFSEFLEMRRVAFAEPMPATRLCGVCGLLPSRTSQLPCGHVFCESCKAQLPQGKDRCCPFEGKKFADSEVHSMSIELRELEQRRIVCAAGSRVCGFSGKLSELADHLARCGSGETKCGKCQRPVFRNLAVDHYRRCTGPLCAANSEADAKGMGDAAKMADVERSTRQLMLSKGVDLEAVFSCFTNALAEKVASLERQLLEVQKKSNDKQSSVAAETKAAVIHGPYRAVSRAGVLITTCKFADICAGLDSLNEKKNELAKSTDTYSLGGYTFKLNCKFSKDENDMNVAFILHLRDGEWDSYVEWPFKKKVTLIIMHPRNEAKDIRLLVDMDDHDLVKKPSAGTWNWGRWTKKKNWKDIELQGYVDRNALYVNIEFEQADAYRY
;
A
#
# COMPACT_ATOMS: atom_id res chain seq x y z
N MET A 1 1.13 32.05 -17.18
CA MET A 1 1.81 30.75 -17.34
C MET A 1 0.80 29.72 -16.89
N THR A 2 0.14 29.07 -17.85
CA THR A 2 -1.09 28.32 -17.61
C THR A 2 -0.78 27.01 -16.90
N ASP A 3 -1.12 26.95 -15.61
CA ASP A 3 -1.35 25.68 -14.92
C ASP A 3 -2.45 24.95 -15.71
N GLY A 4 -2.21 23.68 -16.07
CA GLY A 4 -3.06 22.95 -17.01
C GLY A 4 -4.52 22.81 -16.55
N TRP A 5 -5.36 22.30 -17.44
CA TRP A 5 -6.77 22.05 -17.18
C TRP A 5 -6.93 20.72 -16.43
N GLU A 6 -7.31 20.79 -15.15
CA GLU A 6 -7.39 19.62 -14.29
C GLU A 6 -8.73 18.92 -14.38
N TYR A 7 -8.68 17.59 -14.58
CA TYR A 7 -9.86 16.73 -14.57
C TYR A 7 -9.57 15.45 -13.78
N THR A 8 -10.59 14.89 -13.14
CA THR A 8 -10.54 13.57 -12.52
C THR A 8 -11.11 12.53 -13.47
N LEU A 9 -10.33 11.48 -13.76
CA LEU A 9 -10.66 10.47 -14.77
C LEU A 9 -11.40 9.28 -14.15
N THR A 10 -12.22 8.58 -14.95
CA THR A 10 -12.87 7.32 -14.55
C THR A 10 -13.18 6.43 -15.76
N GLY A 11 -13.09 5.10 -15.59
CA GLY A 11 -13.50 4.11 -16.58
C GLY A 11 -12.51 3.86 -17.73
N PHE A 12 -11.25 4.30 -17.61
CA PHE A 12 -10.22 4.15 -18.65
C PHE A 12 -9.23 3.02 -18.38
N SER A 13 -8.67 2.97 -17.17
CA SER A 13 -7.77 1.91 -16.68
C SER A 13 -7.64 2.04 -15.17
N GLU A 14 -7.18 0.98 -14.49
CA GLU A 14 -6.94 1.00 -13.05
C GLU A 14 -5.99 2.13 -12.63
N PHE A 15 -4.95 2.41 -13.43
CA PHE A 15 -4.00 3.48 -13.15
C PHE A 15 -4.64 4.88 -13.18
N LEU A 16 -5.59 5.11 -14.09
CA LEU A 16 -6.24 6.40 -14.29
C LEU A 16 -7.52 6.57 -13.47
N GLU A 17 -8.01 5.50 -12.83
CA GLU A 17 -9.25 5.55 -12.05
C GLU A 17 -9.15 6.54 -10.90
N MET A 18 -10.10 7.49 -10.86
CA MET A 18 -10.18 8.59 -9.89
C MET A 18 -8.91 9.46 -9.80
N ARG A 19 -8.04 9.40 -10.83
CA ARG A 19 -6.80 10.16 -10.85
C ARG A 19 -7.05 11.56 -11.41
N ARG A 20 -6.50 12.57 -10.73
CA ARG A 20 -6.42 13.95 -11.24
C ARG A 20 -5.29 14.08 -12.24
N VAL A 21 -5.61 14.64 -13.41
CA VAL A 21 -4.67 14.87 -14.51
C VAL A 21 -4.84 16.29 -15.03
N ALA A 22 -3.73 17.02 -15.19
CA ALA A 22 -3.70 18.35 -15.78
C ALA A 22 -3.39 18.27 -17.28
N PHE A 23 -4.38 18.49 -18.13
CA PHE A 23 -4.21 18.52 -19.58
C PHE A 23 -3.71 19.89 -20.03
N ALA A 24 -2.84 19.91 -21.03
CA ALA A 24 -2.35 21.18 -21.58
C ALA A 24 -3.46 21.96 -22.32
N GLU A 25 -4.48 21.26 -22.78
CA GLU A 25 -5.66 21.80 -23.47
C GLU A 25 -6.94 21.32 -22.79
N PRO A 26 -8.00 22.13 -22.78
CA PRO A 26 -9.24 21.76 -22.11
C PRO A 26 -9.91 20.57 -22.81
N MET A 27 -10.57 19.73 -22.01
CA MET A 27 -11.46 18.70 -22.53
C MET A 27 -12.76 19.36 -23.01
N PRO A 28 -13.33 18.92 -24.16
CA PRO A 28 -14.63 19.39 -24.59
C PRO A 28 -15.69 19.12 -23.52
N ALA A 29 -16.61 20.06 -23.28
CA ALA A 29 -17.68 19.91 -22.30
C ALA A 29 -18.57 18.67 -22.56
N THR A 30 -18.65 18.22 -23.81
CA THR A 30 -19.34 16.98 -24.21
C THR A 30 -18.73 15.70 -23.64
N ARG A 31 -17.54 15.79 -23.06
CA ARG A 31 -16.81 14.69 -22.45
C ARG A 31 -16.84 14.72 -20.92
N LEU A 32 -17.43 15.76 -20.32
CA LEU A 32 -17.51 15.91 -18.88
C LEU A 32 -18.92 15.61 -18.40
N CYS A 33 -19.04 14.89 -17.29
CA CYS A 33 -20.33 14.68 -16.65
C CYS A 33 -20.78 15.98 -15.96
N GLY A 34 -21.94 16.51 -16.32
CA GLY A 34 -22.51 17.72 -15.69
C GLY A 34 -22.93 17.51 -14.23
N VAL A 35 -23.09 16.26 -13.78
CA VAL A 35 -23.49 15.93 -12.40
C VAL A 35 -22.28 15.80 -11.48
N CYS A 36 -21.31 14.94 -11.82
CA CYS A 36 -20.16 14.66 -10.95
C CYS A 36 -18.88 15.40 -11.36
N GLY A 37 -18.86 16.11 -12.48
CA GLY A 37 -17.69 16.84 -12.99
C GLY A 37 -16.55 15.95 -13.48
N LEU A 38 -16.67 14.63 -13.41
CA LEU A 38 -15.65 13.70 -13.86
C LEU A 38 -15.52 13.66 -15.38
N LEU A 39 -14.34 13.25 -15.85
CA LEU A 39 -14.05 12.88 -17.23
C LEU A 39 -14.13 11.34 -17.36
N PRO A 40 -15.30 10.77 -17.71
CA PRO A 40 -15.45 9.34 -17.93
C PRO A 40 -14.98 8.89 -19.31
N SER A 41 -14.70 7.60 -19.45
CA SER A 41 -14.46 6.97 -20.77
C SER A 41 -15.69 6.97 -21.67
N ARG A 42 -16.89 7.00 -21.08
CA ARG A 42 -18.17 7.07 -21.80
C ARG A 42 -19.07 8.16 -21.23
N THR A 43 -19.58 9.01 -22.10
CA THR A 43 -20.63 9.97 -21.80
C THR A 43 -21.89 9.70 -22.61
N SER A 44 -23.01 10.17 -22.08
CA SER A 44 -24.31 10.19 -22.73
C SER A 44 -24.84 11.62 -22.71
N GLN A 45 -25.09 12.17 -23.88
CA GLN A 45 -25.70 13.48 -24.06
C GLN A 45 -27.19 13.30 -24.32
N LEU A 46 -28.00 14.00 -23.52
CA LEU A 46 -29.45 14.06 -23.70
C LEU A 46 -29.82 15.04 -24.83
N PRO A 47 -31.04 14.99 -25.38
CA PRO A 47 -31.50 15.89 -26.46
C PRO A 47 -31.44 17.36 -26.09
N CYS A 48 -31.55 17.65 -24.80
CA CYS A 48 -31.43 18.99 -24.26
C CYS A 48 -29.99 19.51 -24.12
N GLY A 49 -28.99 18.68 -24.44
CA GLY A 49 -27.57 19.04 -24.45
C GLY A 49 -26.81 18.65 -23.18
N HIS A 50 -27.49 18.33 -22.08
CA HIS A 50 -26.86 17.92 -20.82
C HIS A 50 -26.17 16.55 -20.93
N VAL A 51 -24.99 16.43 -20.30
CA VAL A 51 -24.09 15.28 -20.46
C VAL A 51 -23.90 14.54 -19.14
N PHE A 52 -23.93 13.21 -19.18
CA PHE A 52 -23.85 12.33 -18.02
C PHE A 52 -22.83 11.22 -18.24
N CYS A 53 -22.11 10.81 -17.20
CA CYS A 53 -21.40 9.53 -17.21
C CYS A 53 -22.40 8.37 -17.04
N GLU A 54 -21.97 7.13 -17.33
CA GLU A 54 -22.84 5.94 -17.22
C GLU A 54 -23.41 5.76 -15.82
N SER A 55 -22.60 5.97 -14.78
CA SER A 55 -23.03 5.86 -13.38
C SER A 55 -24.10 6.90 -13.02
N CYS A 56 -23.94 8.16 -13.43
CA CYS A 56 -24.94 9.20 -13.17
C CYS A 56 -26.20 9.01 -14.02
N LYS A 57 -26.07 8.56 -15.27
CA LYS A 57 -27.23 8.26 -16.13
C LYS A 57 -28.06 7.12 -15.55
N ALA A 58 -27.43 6.07 -15.01
CA ALA A 58 -28.12 4.92 -14.43
C ALA A 58 -29.02 5.29 -13.23
N GLN A 59 -28.73 6.41 -12.56
CA GLN A 59 -29.50 6.92 -11.43
C GLN A 59 -30.70 7.78 -11.86
N LEU A 60 -30.85 8.10 -13.15
CA LEU A 60 -32.01 8.83 -13.64
C LEU A 60 -33.28 7.98 -13.56
N PRO A 61 -34.47 8.60 -13.40
CA PRO A 61 -35.73 7.87 -13.42
C PRO A 61 -35.85 6.97 -14.67
N GLN A 62 -36.37 5.76 -14.47
CA GLN A 62 -36.53 4.77 -15.54
C GLN A 62 -37.97 4.78 -16.08
N GLY A 63 -38.15 4.25 -17.29
CA GLY A 63 -39.46 4.13 -17.92
C GLY A 63 -40.06 5.49 -18.34
N LYS A 64 -41.37 5.67 -18.14
CA LYS A 64 -42.14 6.83 -18.65
C LYS A 64 -41.86 8.16 -17.93
N ASP A 65 -41.18 8.08 -16.79
CA ASP A 65 -40.84 9.25 -15.96
C ASP A 65 -39.40 9.74 -16.17
N ARG A 66 -38.70 9.18 -17.15
CA ARG A 66 -37.35 9.59 -17.49
C ARG A 66 -37.31 11.04 -17.95
N CYS A 67 -36.56 11.85 -17.20
CA CYS A 67 -36.39 13.27 -17.46
C CYS A 67 -34.97 13.76 -17.11
N CYS A 68 -34.56 14.85 -17.73
CA CYS A 68 -33.33 15.55 -17.40
C CYS A 68 -33.45 16.18 -16.00
N PRO A 69 -32.50 15.94 -15.07
CA PRO A 69 -32.56 16.48 -13.72
C PRO A 69 -32.30 18.00 -13.65
N PHE A 70 -31.72 18.60 -14.69
CA PHE A 70 -31.42 20.04 -14.72
C PHE A 70 -32.61 20.90 -15.16
N GLU A 71 -33.46 20.39 -16.05
CA GLU A 71 -34.55 21.18 -16.65
C GLU A 71 -35.89 20.44 -16.78
N GLY A 72 -35.97 19.18 -16.32
CA GLY A 72 -37.21 18.39 -16.31
C GLY A 72 -37.69 17.87 -17.67
N LYS A 73 -36.96 18.11 -18.77
CA LYS A 73 -37.34 17.62 -20.10
C LYS A 73 -37.31 16.10 -20.18
N LYS A 74 -38.42 15.49 -20.62
CA LYS A 74 -38.51 14.05 -20.88
C LYS A 74 -37.72 13.68 -22.15
N PHE A 75 -37.20 12.46 -22.20
CA PHE A 75 -36.45 11.94 -23.35
C PHE A 75 -36.59 10.42 -23.48
N ALA A 76 -36.50 9.92 -24.71
CA ALA A 76 -36.42 8.49 -25.01
C ALA A 76 -34.97 8.01 -25.14
N ASP A 77 -34.72 6.71 -24.94
CA ASP A 77 -33.36 6.13 -25.03
C ASP A 77 -32.74 6.29 -26.41
N SER A 78 -33.54 6.23 -27.47
CA SER A 78 -33.11 6.41 -28.85
C SER A 78 -32.58 7.82 -29.15
N GLU A 79 -32.95 8.81 -28.33
CA GLU A 79 -32.54 10.21 -28.50
C GLU A 79 -31.26 10.52 -27.71
N VAL A 80 -30.74 9.57 -26.94
CA VAL A 80 -29.52 9.74 -26.15
C VAL A 80 -28.30 9.46 -27.04
N HIS A 81 -27.45 10.47 -27.21
CA HIS A 81 -26.21 10.33 -27.96
C HIS A 81 -25.07 9.87 -27.05
N SER A 82 -24.58 8.64 -27.27
CA SER A 82 -23.45 8.10 -26.51
C SER A 82 -22.12 8.37 -27.20
N MET A 83 -21.12 8.70 -26.39
CA MET A 83 -19.82 9.18 -26.82
C MET A 83 -18.75 8.48 -25.99
N SER A 84 -17.77 7.82 -26.61
CA SER A 84 -16.61 7.26 -25.91
C SER A 84 -15.32 8.00 -26.24
N ILE A 85 -14.36 7.96 -25.32
CA ILE A 85 -12.96 8.28 -25.59
C ILE A 85 -12.21 6.96 -25.44
N GLU A 86 -11.53 6.53 -26.50
CA GLU A 86 -10.69 5.34 -26.41
C GLU A 86 -9.43 5.66 -25.59
N LEU A 87 -8.99 4.73 -24.74
CA LEU A 87 -7.82 4.93 -23.88
C LEU A 87 -6.60 5.37 -24.71
N ARG A 88 -6.40 4.76 -25.88
CA ARG A 88 -5.32 5.10 -26.81
C ARG A 88 -5.37 6.56 -27.27
N GLU A 89 -6.55 7.13 -27.49
CA GLU A 89 -6.71 8.53 -27.89
C GLU A 89 -6.40 9.46 -26.71
N LEU A 90 -6.88 9.10 -25.51
CA LEU A 90 -6.61 9.86 -24.30
C LEU A 90 -5.10 9.89 -23.97
N GLU A 91 -4.43 8.74 -24.12
CA GLU A 91 -3.00 8.55 -23.87
C GLU A 91 -2.11 9.44 -24.74
N GLN A 92 -2.55 9.81 -25.95
CA GLN A 92 -1.80 10.72 -26.83
C GLN A 92 -1.98 12.19 -26.46
N ARG A 93 -2.96 12.56 -25.63
CA ARG A 93 -3.17 13.96 -25.27
C ARG A 93 -2.02 14.48 -24.41
N ARG A 94 -1.65 15.73 -24.67
CA ARG A 94 -0.59 16.42 -23.93
C ARG A 94 -1.06 16.79 -22.54
N ILE A 95 -0.27 16.42 -21.55
CA ILE A 95 -0.45 16.76 -20.14
C ILE A 95 0.72 17.61 -19.63
N VAL A 96 0.49 18.24 -18.50
CA VAL A 96 1.52 18.90 -17.69
C VAL A 96 1.52 18.29 -16.30
N CYS A 97 2.61 18.42 -15.56
CA CYS A 97 2.61 18.00 -14.16
C CYS A 97 1.58 18.82 -13.37
N ALA A 98 0.73 18.15 -12.58
CA ALA A 98 -0.26 18.80 -11.73
C ALA A 98 0.38 19.68 -10.63
N ALA A 99 1.66 19.45 -10.29
CA ALA A 99 2.40 20.33 -9.39
C ALA A 99 2.73 21.70 -10.02
N GLY A 100 2.48 21.88 -11.32
CA GLY A 100 2.67 23.14 -12.04
C GLY A 100 4.12 23.42 -12.41
N SER A 101 4.30 24.31 -13.39
CA SER A 101 5.60 24.63 -14.00
C SER A 101 6.66 25.15 -13.02
N ARG A 102 6.24 25.75 -11.89
CA ARG A 102 7.14 26.26 -10.84
C ARG A 102 7.82 25.14 -10.03
N VAL A 103 7.21 23.96 -9.98
CA VAL A 103 7.67 22.84 -9.15
C VAL A 103 8.14 21.68 -10.03
N CYS A 104 7.47 21.48 -11.17
CA CYS A 104 7.86 20.50 -12.17
C CYS A 104 7.52 21.01 -13.58
N GLY A 105 8.54 21.17 -14.42
CA GLY A 105 8.39 21.59 -15.82
C GLY A 105 7.98 20.48 -16.79
N PHE A 106 7.52 19.33 -16.30
CA PHE A 106 7.14 18.22 -17.18
C PHE A 106 5.93 18.60 -18.06
N SER A 107 6.11 18.41 -19.37
CA SER A 107 5.03 18.39 -20.36
C SER A 107 5.32 17.23 -21.30
N GLY A 108 4.33 16.37 -21.48
CA GLY A 108 4.47 15.12 -22.22
C GLY A 108 3.13 14.50 -22.54
N LYS A 109 3.12 13.28 -23.05
CA LYS A 109 1.88 12.53 -23.32
C LYS A 109 1.31 11.92 -22.05
N LEU A 110 0.00 11.71 -21.99
CA LEU A 110 -0.62 11.02 -20.85
C LEU A 110 -0.04 9.59 -20.66
N SER A 111 0.34 8.91 -21.74
CA SER A 111 1.04 7.61 -21.67
C SER A 111 2.34 7.65 -20.85
N GLU A 112 2.99 8.81 -20.76
CA GLU A 112 4.26 9.00 -20.03
C GLU A 112 4.03 9.37 -18.55
N LEU A 113 2.77 9.52 -18.12
CA LEU A 113 2.42 9.98 -16.77
C LEU A 113 2.93 9.02 -15.68
N ALA A 114 2.80 7.71 -15.87
CA ALA A 114 3.24 6.72 -14.88
C ALA A 114 4.77 6.81 -14.65
N ASP A 115 5.52 6.82 -15.74
CA ASP A 115 6.98 6.97 -15.73
C ASP A 115 7.41 8.30 -15.14
N HIS A 116 6.69 9.37 -15.48
CA HIS A 116 6.89 10.69 -14.90
C HIS A 116 6.70 10.65 -13.38
N LEU A 117 5.56 10.18 -12.88
CA LEU A 117 5.24 10.16 -11.45
C LEU A 117 6.21 9.30 -10.64
N ALA A 118 6.73 8.21 -11.21
CA ALA A 118 7.74 7.38 -10.56
C ALA A 118 9.04 8.14 -10.26
N ARG A 119 9.39 9.14 -11.08
CA ARG A 119 10.61 9.96 -10.95
C ARG A 119 10.32 11.36 -10.43
N CYS A 120 9.06 11.77 -10.41
CA CYS A 120 8.67 13.13 -10.08
C CYS A 120 8.74 13.38 -8.58
N GLY A 121 9.66 14.24 -8.18
CA GLY A 121 9.79 14.68 -6.79
C GLY A 121 8.79 15.77 -6.40
N SER A 122 7.92 16.26 -7.30
CA SER A 122 6.94 17.30 -6.96
C SER A 122 5.65 16.77 -6.32
N GLY A 123 5.63 15.49 -5.92
CA GLY A 123 4.55 14.97 -5.08
C GLY A 123 4.55 15.66 -3.72
N GLU A 124 3.39 16.12 -3.28
CA GLU A 124 3.20 16.74 -1.97
C GLU A 124 3.28 15.69 -0.86
N THR A 125 4.04 15.99 0.18
CA THR A 125 4.19 15.18 1.40
C THR A 125 4.15 16.10 2.61
N LYS A 126 4.12 15.55 3.83
CA LYS A 126 4.13 16.35 5.06
C LYS A 126 5.55 16.45 5.61
N CYS A 127 5.96 17.66 6.00
CA CYS A 127 7.22 17.82 6.71
C CYS A 127 7.15 17.14 8.08
N GLY A 128 8.11 16.26 8.40
CA GLY A 128 8.16 15.58 9.71
C GLY A 128 8.38 16.50 10.91
N LYS A 129 8.84 17.75 10.72
CA LYS A 129 8.96 18.75 11.79
C LYS A 129 7.65 19.48 12.02
N CYS A 130 7.20 20.24 11.01
CA CYS A 130 6.11 21.19 11.15
C CYS A 130 4.76 20.72 10.60
N GLN A 131 4.68 19.51 10.04
CA GLN A 131 3.50 18.93 9.39
C GLN A 131 2.93 19.73 8.21
N ARG A 132 3.59 20.83 7.81
CA ARG A 132 3.19 21.60 6.64
C ARG A 132 3.41 20.78 5.38
N PRO A 133 2.55 20.93 4.37
CA PRO A 133 2.78 20.29 3.09
C PRO A 133 4.03 20.84 2.42
N VAL A 134 4.84 19.93 1.89
CA VAL A 134 6.11 20.21 1.19
C VAL A 134 6.22 19.29 0.00
N PHE A 135 6.81 19.76 -1.09
CA PHE A 135 7.13 18.90 -2.21
C PHE A 135 8.28 17.96 -1.85
N ARG A 136 8.18 16.69 -2.23
CA ARG A 136 9.16 15.64 -1.88
C ARG A 136 10.59 16.00 -2.29
N ASN A 137 10.79 16.66 -3.44
CA ASN A 137 12.08 17.17 -3.92
C ASN A 137 12.63 18.34 -3.08
N LEU A 138 11.76 19.10 -2.42
CA LEU A 138 12.13 20.22 -1.54
C LEU A 138 12.07 19.84 -0.06
N ALA A 139 11.64 18.61 0.27
CA ALA A 139 11.38 18.19 1.63
C ALA A 139 12.64 18.23 2.51
N VAL A 140 13.80 17.83 1.97
CA VAL A 140 15.08 17.87 2.70
C VAL A 140 15.51 19.31 2.98
N ASP A 141 15.43 20.17 1.97
CA ASP A 141 15.84 21.57 2.07
C ASP A 141 14.92 22.39 2.97
N HIS A 142 13.63 22.10 2.91
CA HIS A 142 12.66 22.60 3.88
C HIS A 142 12.99 22.07 5.27
N TYR A 143 13.19 20.76 5.46
CA TYR A 143 13.45 20.16 6.78
C TYR A 143 14.69 20.76 7.47
N ARG A 144 15.75 21.07 6.70
CA ARG A 144 16.95 21.76 7.20
C ARG A 144 16.68 23.18 7.69
N ARG A 145 15.80 23.91 6.99
CA ARG A 145 15.46 25.32 7.27
C ARG A 145 14.16 25.49 8.05
N CYS A 146 13.50 24.40 8.40
CA CYS A 146 12.20 24.40 9.04
C CYS A 146 12.34 24.90 10.47
N THR A 147 11.81 26.09 10.71
CA THR A 147 11.67 26.72 12.03
C THR A 147 10.32 26.42 12.69
N GLY A 148 9.45 25.67 12.03
CA GLY A 148 8.19 25.22 12.63
C GLY A 148 8.47 24.33 13.85
N PRO A 149 7.55 24.32 14.84
CA PRO A 149 7.76 23.60 16.09
C PRO A 149 8.11 22.15 15.76
N LEU A 150 9.18 21.63 16.36
CA LEU A 150 9.42 20.20 16.40
C LEU A 150 8.17 19.58 17.01
N CYS A 151 7.46 18.72 16.27
CA CYS A 151 6.55 17.78 16.92
C CYS A 151 7.37 16.97 17.92
N ALA A 152 7.32 17.37 19.19
CA ALA A 152 7.56 16.47 20.30
C ALA A 152 6.51 15.37 20.15
N ALA A 153 6.93 14.20 19.69
CA ALA A 153 6.19 13.00 20.02
C ALA A 153 6.17 12.94 21.56
N ASN A 154 4.96 13.03 22.11
CA ASN A 154 4.58 12.90 23.51
C ASN A 154 4.76 14.14 24.41
N SER A 155 3.71 14.95 24.48
CA SER A 155 3.16 15.39 25.77
C SER A 155 1.67 15.67 25.62
N GLU A 156 0.88 15.07 26.51
CA GLU A 156 -0.52 15.39 26.73
C GLU A 156 -0.70 16.88 27.09
N ALA A 157 -1.89 17.40 26.79
CA ALA A 157 -2.42 18.75 27.04
C ALA A 157 -2.02 19.85 26.03
N ASP A 158 -2.90 20.11 25.05
CA ASP A 158 -3.78 21.28 25.19
C ASP A 158 -5.04 21.17 24.33
N ALA A 159 -6.17 21.35 25.00
CA ALA A 159 -7.50 21.32 24.43
C ALA A 159 -7.88 22.71 23.90
N LYS A 160 -8.18 22.81 22.60
CA LYS A 160 -9.33 23.56 22.04
C LYS A 160 -9.31 23.55 20.51
N GLY A 161 -10.23 22.77 19.95
CA GLY A 161 -10.59 22.74 18.53
C GLY A 161 -11.90 21.98 18.38
N MET A 162 -12.94 22.48 19.04
CA MET A 162 -14.29 21.91 19.03
C MET A 162 -14.93 22.12 17.65
N GLY A 163 -15.32 21.05 16.94
CA GLY A 163 -16.07 21.18 15.68
C GLY A 163 -16.51 19.87 15.02
N ASP A 164 -15.65 18.85 14.96
CA ASP A 164 -15.90 17.71 14.05
C ASP A 164 -16.12 16.35 14.72
N ALA A 165 -15.78 16.19 16.01
CA ALA A 165 -16.03 14.95 16.75
C ALA A 165 -17.52 14.75 17.13
N ALA A 166 -18.25 15.84 17.36
CA ALA A 166 -19.68 15.79 17.65
C ALA A 166 -20.51 15.27 16.47
N LYS A 167 -20.07 15.55 15.23
CA LYS A 167 -20.74 15.07 14.00
C LYS A 167 -20.52 13.58 13.77
N MET A 168 -19.33 13.05 14.07
CA MET A 168 -19.06 11.61 13.98
C MET A 168 -19.81 10.80 15.05
N ALA A 169 -19.90 11.32 16.27
CA ALA A 169 -20.67 10.66 17.33
C ALA A 169 -22.18 10.66 17.06
N ASP A 170 -22.70 11.69 16.38
CA ASP A 170 -24.12 11.77 16.01
C ASP A 170 -24.45 10.90 14.78
N VAL A 171 -23.51 10.75 13.86
CA VAL A 171 -23.57 9.76 12.77
C VAL A 171 -23.50 8.35 13.34
N GLU A 172 -22.61 8.05 14.29
CA GLU A 172 -22.50 6.74 14.94
C GLU A 172 -23.76 6.40 15.75
N ARG A 173 -24.35 7.38 16.44
CA ARG A 173 -25.60 7.23 17.19
C ARG A 173 -26.79 7.01 16.25
N SER A 174 -26.87 7.78 15.15
CA SER A 174 -27.90 7.62 14.12
C SER A 174 -27.76 6.28 13.39
N THR A 175 -26.54 5.81 13.16
CA THR A 175 -26.25 4.51 12.54
C THR A 175 -26.61 3.36 13.49
N ARG A 176 -26.29 3.46 14.79
CA ARG A 176 -26.74 2.50 15.82
C ARG A 176 -28.26 2.47 15.99
N GLN A 177 -28.93 3.61 15.86
CA GLN A 177 -30.39 3.69 15.94
C GLN A 177 -31.08 3.15 14.66
N LEU A 178 -30.43 3.27 13.50
CA LEU A 178 -30.85 2.59 12.26
C LEU A 178 -30.62 1.06 12.31
N MET A 179 -29.54 0.61 12.96
CA MET A 179 -29.18 -0.81 13.12
C MET A 179 -30.22 -1.60 13.93
N LEU A 180 -30.90 -0.95 14.87
CA LEU A 180 -31.93 -1.61 15.70
C LEU A 180 -33.31 -1.65 15.03
N SER A 181 -33.55 -0.88 13.96
CA SER A 181 -34.90 -0.68 13.41
C SER A 181 -35.19 -1.44 12.10
N LYS A 182 -34.19 -2.04 11.43
CA LYS A 182 -34.39 -2.61 10.07
C LYS A 182 -34.08 -4.08 9.87
N GLY A 183 -33.64 -4.83 10.89
CA GLY A 183 -33.57 -6.30 10.83
C GLY A 183 -32.91 -6.87 9.56
N VAL A 184 -31.76 -6.33 9.16
CA VAL A 184 -31.00 -6.83 8.01
C VAL A 184 -29.93 -7.79 8.52
N ASP A 185 -29.91 -9.00 7.96
CA ASP A 185 -28.98 -10.07 8.32
C ASP A 185 -27.54 -9.70 7.94
N LEU A 186 -26.73 -9.41 8.97
CA LEU A 186 -25.37 -8.87 8.88
C LEU A 186 -24.35 -9.92 8.41
N GLU A 187 -24.65 -11.20 8.58
CA GLU A 187 -23.77 -12.33 8.22
C GLU A 187 -23.69 -12.47 6.69
N ALA A 188 -24.83 -12.31 6.01
CA ALA A 188 -24.93 -12.38 4.56
C ALA A 188 -24.22 -11.21 3.84
N VAL A 189 -24.27 -10.00 4.41
CA VAL A 189 -23.59 -8.82 3.82
C VAL A 189 -22.08 -8.95 3.98
N PHE A 190 -21.62 -9.37 5.16
CA PHE A 190 -20.19 -9.57 5.42
C PHE A 190 -19.64 -10.73 4.57
N SER A 191 -20.39 -11.84 4.47
CA SER A 191 -20.09 -12.98 3.60
C SER A 191 -20.04 -12.59 2.12
N CYS A 192 -20.94 -11.72 1.65
CA CYS A 192 -20.91 -11.22 0.26
C CYS A 192 -19.64 -10.40 -0.04
N PHE A 193 -19.24 -9.51 0.88
CA PHE A 193 -18.02 -8.72 0.72
C PHE A 193 -16.75 -9.57 0.79
N THR A 194 -16.70 -10.56 1.68
CA THR A 194 -15.54 -11.48 1.77
C THR A 194 -15.45 -12.40 0.55
N ASN A 195 -16.58 -12.92 0.06
CA ASN A 195 -16.62 -13.73 -1.16
C ASN A 195 -16.23 -12.91 -2.40
N ALA A 196 -16.71 -11.67 -2.54
CA ALA A 196 -16.31 -10.78 -3.63
C ALA A 196 -14.81 -10.44 -3.61
N LEU A 197 -14.23 -10.28 -2.41
CA LEU A 197 -12.78 -10.09 -2.26
C LEU A 197 -12.01 -11.37 -2.62
N ALA A 198 -12.49 -12.53 -2.17
CA ALA A 198 -11.89 -13.83 -2.48
C ALA A 198 -11.92 -14.15 -3.98
N GLU A 199 -13.01 -13.83 -4.68
CA GLU A 199 -13.11 -13.97 -6.13
C GLU A 199 -12.14 -13.06 -6.88
N LYS A 200 -11.93 -11.83 -6.39
CA LYS A 200 -10.96 -10.90 -6.97
C LYS A 200 -9.52 -11.38 -6.75
N VAL A 201 -9.19 -11.90 -5.57
CA VAL A 201 -7.87 -12.49 -5.27
C VAL A 201 -7.64 -13.73 -6.14
N ALA A 202 -8.59 -14.65 -6.21
CA ALA A 202 -8.49 -15.85 -7.05
C ALA A 202 -8.43 -15.53 -8.56
N SER A 203 -9.05 -14.43 -8.99
CA SER A 203 -8.94 -13.92 -10.36
C SER A 203 -7.53 -13.40 -10.66
N LEU A 204 -6.96 -12.61 -9.74
CA LEU A 204 -5.59 -12.10 -9.86
C LEU A 204 -4.55 -13.22 -9.83
N GLU A 205 -4.72 -14.22 -8.97
CA GLU A 205 -3.84 -15.40 -8.91
C GLU A 205 -3.87 -16.19 -10.22
N ARG A 206 -5.05 -16.39 -10.81
CA ARG A 206 -5.19 -17.03 -12.13
C ARG A 206 -4.53 -16.23 -13.24
N GLN A 207 -4.67 -14.90 -13.23
CA GLN A 207 -3.98 -14.03 -14.19
C GLN A 207 -2.45 -14.08 -14.02
N LEU A 208 -1.95 -14.16 -12.78
CA LEU A 208 -0.52 -14.30 -12.48
C LEU A 208 0.05 -15.63 -12.99
N LEU A 209 -0.69 -16.73 -12.81
CA LEU A 209 -0.32 -18.05 -13.33
C LEU A 209 -0.34 -18.10 -14.86
N GLU A 210 -1.32 -17.46 -15.51
CA GLU A 210 -1.35 -17.35 -16.97
C GLU A 210 -0.19 -16.52 -17.54
N VAL A 211 0.19 -15.43 -16.87
CA VAL A 211 1.35 -14.63 -17.25
C VAL A 211 2.64 -15.42 -17.09
N GLN A 212 2.77 -16.21 -16.02
CA GLN A 212 3.91 -17.11 -15.81
C GLN A 212 3.97 -18.23 -16.86
N LYS A 213 2.82 -18.83 -17.22
CA LYS A 213 2.75 -19.87 -18.26
C LYS A 213 3.09 -19.32 -19.65
N LYS A 214 2.58 -18.12 -20.00
CA LYS A 214 2.94 -17.40 -21.23
C LYS A 214 4.43 -16.98 -21.27
N SER A 215 5.08 -16.82 -20.11
CA SER A 215 6.52 -16.60 -20.01
C SER A 215 7.33 -17.88 -20.24
N ASN A 216 6.82 -19.04 -19.81
CA ASN A 216 7.48 -20.34 -20.01
C ASN A 216 7.31 -20.86 -21.45
N ASP A 217 6.13 -20.67 -22.06
CA ASP A 217 5.85 -21.11 -23.44
C ASP A 217 6.64 -20.30 -24.50
N LYS A 218 7.12 -19.10 -24.14
CA LYS A 218 8.03 -18.30 -24.99
C LYS A 218 9.51 -18.64 -24.82
N GLN A 219 9.89 -19.49 -23.85
CA GLN A 219 11.26 -19.94 -23.65
C GLN A 219 11.62 -21.24 -24.39
N SER A 220 10.67 -21.88 -25.07
CA SER A 220 10.91 -23.13 -25.82
C SER A 220 11.38 -22.92 -27.28
N SER A 221 11.50 -21.69 -27.78
CA SER A 221 11.87 -21.44 -29.19
C SER A 221 13.04 -20.48 -29.47
N VAL A 222 13.77 -19.99 -28.46
CA VAL A 222 15.01 -19.21 -28.70
C VAL A 222 16.11 -19.64 -27.73
N ALA A 223 16.71 -20.79 -28.02
CA ALA A 223 18.01 -21.16 -27.47
C ALA A 223 19.11 -20.49 -28.30
N ALA A 224 19.52 -19.29 -27.90
CA ALA A 224 20.91 -18.79 -27.98
C ALA A 224 20.93 -17.28 -27.65
N GLU A 225 21.68 -16.98 -26.59
CA GLU A 225 22.47 -15.74 -26.45
C GLU A 225 21.74 -14.39 -26.56
N THR A 226 21.17 -13.92 -25.44
CA THR A 226 21.62 -12.64 -24.85
C THR A 226 21.26 -12.60 -23.37
N LYS A 227 22.26 -12.65 -22.47
CA LYS A 227 22.09 -12.37 -21.04
C LYS A 227 21.79 -10.88 -20.87
N ALA A 228 20.53 -10.48 -20.94
CA ALA A 228 20.08 -9.20 -20.43
C ALA A 228 19.69 -9.38 -18.96
N ALA A 229 20.50 -8.81 -18.07
CA ALA A 229 20.30 -8.83 -16.64
C ALA A 229 18.96 -8.19 -16.26
N VAL A 230 18.03 -8.99 -15.74
CA VAL A 230 16.87 -8.49 -15.02
C VAL A 230 17.38 -7.90 -13.70
N ILE A 231 17.43 -6.57 -13.63
CA ILE A 231 17.76 -5.84 -12.41
C ILE A 231 16.51 -5.87 -11.51
N HIS A 232 16.33 -6.95 -10.76
CA HIS A 232 15.48 -6.93 -9.57
C HIS A 232 16.23 -6.15 -8.48
N GLY A 233 15.56 -5.16 -7.88
CA GLY A 233 16.03 -4.55 -6.62
C GLY A 233 16.25 -5.63 -5.55
N PRO A 234 17.09 -5.40 -4.53
CA PRO A 234 17.79 -6.48 -3.83
C PRO A 234 16.95 -7.30 -2.84
N TYR A 235 15.68 -6.98 -2.62
CA TYR A 235 14.91 -7.54 -1.51
C TYR A 235 13.53 -8.00 -1.98
N ARG A 236 13.39 -9.34 -2.03
CA ARG A 236 12.36 -10.07 -2.81
C ARG A 236 11.29 -10.63 -1.88
N ALA A 237 10.43 -9.77 -1.32
CA ALA A 237 9.22 -10.26 -0.68
C ALA A 237 8.16 -10.55 -1.75
N VAL A 238 7.90 -11.83 -2.03
CA VAL A 238 6.81 -12.25 -2.92
C VAL A 238 5.93 -13.22 -2.15
N SER A 239 4.71 -12.80 -1.82
CA SER A 239 3.72 -13.67 -1.17
C SER A 239 3.43 -14.87 -2.06
N ARG A 240 3.39 -16.07 -1.47
CA ARG A 240 2.99 -17.32 -2.13
C ARG A 240 1.68 -17.78 -1.52
N ALA A 241 0.93 -18.62 -2.23
CA ALA A 241 -0.31 -19.20 -1.70
C ALA A 241 -0.06 -19.82 -0.31
N GLY A 242 -0.82 -19.40 0.70
CA GLY A 242 -0.67 -19.87 2.08
C GLY A 242 0.44 -19.21 2.90
N VAL A 243 1.23 -18.28 2.36
CA VAL A 243 2.34 -17.62 3.08
C VAL A 243 2.28 -16.10 2.92
N LEU A 244 2.11 -15.40 4.04
CA LEU A 244 2.22 -13.94 4.10
C LEU A 244 3.67 -13.55 4.37
N ILE A 245 4.20 -12.56 3.65
CA ILE A 245 5.59 -12.13 3.80
C ILE A 245 5.72 -10.60 3.87
N THR A 246 6.64 -10.10 4.69
CA THR A 246 7.09 -8.71 4.65
C THR A 246 8.60 -8.60 4.91
N THR A 247 9.21 -7.50 4.46
CA THR A 247 10.65 -7.24 4.64
C THR A 247 10.87 -6.25 5.78
N CYS A 248 11.61 -6.69 6.79
CA CYS A 248 12.11 -5.85 7.88
C CYS A 248 13.53 -5.37 7.59
N LYS A 249 13.81 -4.10 7.91
CA LYS A 249 15.14 -3.49 7.73
C LYS A 249 15.74 -3.15 9.10
N PHE A 250 16.95 -3.64 9.34
CA PHE A 250 17.81 -3.13 10.40
C PHE A 250 18.79 -2.13 9.80
N ALA A 251 18.57 -0.84 10.05
CA ALA A 251 19.53 0.19 9.68
C ALA A 251 20.68 0.25 10.69
N ASP A 252 21.86 0.62 10.21
CA ASP A 252 23.08 0.77 11.01
C ASP A 252 23.41 -0.45 11.87
N ILE A 253 23.30 -1.63 11.26
CA ILE A 253 23.38 -2.92 11.97
C ILE A 253 24.74 -3.13 12.62
N CYS A 254 25.83 -2.61 12.02
CA CYS A 254 27.17 -2.74 12.57
C CYS A 254 27.48 -1.68 13.66
N ALA A 255 26.62 -0.68 13.85
CA ALA A 255 26.92 0.42 14.77
C ALA A 255 26.98 -0.07 16.23
N GLY A 256 28.12 0.14 16.88
CA GLY A 256 28.34 -0.26 18.28
C GLY A 256 28.69 -1.74 18.45
N LEU A 257 28.91 -2.50 17.37
CA LEU A 257 29.45 -3.86 17.46
C LEU A 257 30.87 -3.87 18.04
N ASP A 258 31.69 -2.88 17.72
CA ASP A 258 33.05 -2.76 18.27
C ASP A 258 33.03 -2.65 19.80
N SER A 259 32.00 -2.00 20.36
CA SER A 259 31.85 -1.81 21.81
C SER A 259 31.49 -3.09 22.58
N LEU A 260 31.03 -4.15 21.90
CA LEU A 260 30.86 -5.48 22.51
C LEU A 260 32.21 -6.12 22.90
N ASN A 261 33.32 -5.67 22.31
CA ASN A 261 34.63 -6.18 22.67
C ASN A 261 35.19 -5.59 23.97
N GLU A 262 34.64 -4.46 24.43
CA GLU A 262 35.29 -3.66 25.46
C GLU A 262 34.49 -3.58 26.78
N LYS A 263 33.13 -3.56 26.75
CA LYS A 263 32.33 -3.21 27.95
C LYS A 263 30.96 -3.91 28.13
N LYS A 264 30.45 -4.65 27.14
CA LYS A 264 29.13 -5.32 27.20
C LYS A 264 29.16 -6.65 26.47
N ASN A 265 28.51 -7.69 27.02
CA ASN A 265 28.44 -9.01 26.37
C ASN A 265 27.30 -9.15 25.37
N GLU A 266 26.35 -8.20 25.36
CA GLU A 266 25.17 -8.22 24.50
C GLU A 266 24.81 -6.82 23.95
N LEU A 267 24.30 -6.80 22.71
CA LEU A 267 23.76 -5.61 22.05
C LEU A 267 22.47 -6.00 21.34
N ALA A 268 21.44 -5.16 21.40
CA ALA A 268 20.22 -5.38 20.64
C ALA A 268 19.93 -4.19 19.73
N LYS A 269 19.50 -4.49 18.50
CA LYS A 269 18.96 -3.52 17.54
C LYS A 269 17.50 -3.87 17.30
N SER A 270 16.62 -2.88 17.27
CA SER A 270 15.20 -3.08 17.02
C SER A 270 14.84 -2.49 15.67
N THR A 271 13.90 -3.12 14.98
CA THR A 271 13.24 -2.53 13.82
C THR A 271 12.16 -1.54 14.25
N ASP A 272 11.63 -0.80 13.27
CA ASP A 272 10.32 -0.16 13.41
C ASP A 272 9.21 -1.21 13.64
N THR A 273 7.99 -0.73 13.91
CA THR A 273 6.80 -1.59 14.03
C THR A 273 6.25 -1.94 12.65
N TYR A 274 5.90 -3.21 12.47
CA TYR A 274 5.32 -3.77 11.24
C TYR A 274 3.96 -4.40 11.52
N SER A 275 3.19 -4.58 10.45
CA SER A 275 1.93 -5.33 10.47
C SER A 275 1.95 -6.41 9.38
N LEU A 276 1.58 -7.64 9.74
CA LEU A 276 1.48 -8.77 8.80
C LEU A 276 0.34 -9.70 9.22
N GLY A 277 -0.58 -10.00 8.30
CA GLY A 277 -1.71 -10.90 8.58
C GLY A 277 -2.59 -10.44 9.76
N GLY A 278 -2.74 -9.13 9.95
CA GLY A 278 -3.49 -8.52 11.05
C GLY A 278 -2.74 -8.43 12.39
N TYR A 279 -1.55 -9.04 12.51
CA TYR A 279 -0.74 -8.94 13.73
C TYR A 279 0.24 -7.77 13.65
N THR A 280 0.37 -7.04 14.76
CA THR A 280 1.38 -5.99 14.95
C THR A 280 2.62 -6.57 15.63
N PHE A 281 3.80 -6.34 15.06
CA PHE A 281 5.04 -6.91 15.57
C PHE A 281 6.26 -6.00 15.33
N LYS A 282 7.37 -6.32 15.99
CA LYS A 282 8.71 -5.81 15.67
C LYS A 282 9.73 -6.94 15.79
N LEU A 283 10.88 -6.76 15.16
CA LEU A 283 12.01 -7.67 15.33
C LEU A 283 13.13 -7.00 16.11
N ASN A 284 13.71 -7.73 17.05
CA ASN A 284 14.98 -7.38 17.65
C ASN A 284 16.08 -8.30 17.09
N CYS A 285 17.20 -7.73 16.66
CA CYS A 285 18.43 -8.42 16.33
C CYS A 285 19.36 -8.32 17.54
N LYS A 286 19.57 -9.43 18.24
CA LYS A 286 20.41 -9.52 19.44
C LYS A 286 21.75 -10.15 19.10
N PHE A 287 22.81 -9.42 19.39
CA PHE A 287 24.19 -9.88 19.35
C PHE A 287 24.61 -10.33 20.75
N SER A 288 25.25 -11.48 20.83
CA SER A 288 25.82 -12.02 22.07
C SER A 288 27.22 -12.57 21.79
N LYS A 289 28.16 -12.33 22.70
CA LYS A 289 29.51 -12.90 22.63
C LYS A 289 29.59 -14.15 23.50
N ASP A 290 29.86 -15.30 22.89
CA ASP A 290 30.07 -16.57 23.57
C ASP A 290 31.55 -16.97 23.40
N GLU A 291 32.32 -17.07 24.49
CA GLU A 291 33.76 -17.41 24.59
C GLU A 291 34.71 -16.75 23.55
N ASN A 292 34.60 -17.07 22.26
CA ASN A 292 35.37 -16.50 21.14
C ASN A 292 34.54 -16.06 19.91
N ASP A 293 33.24 -16.36 19.87
CA ASP A 293 32.38 -16.10 18.72
C ASP A 293 31.30 -15.07 19.03
N MET A 294 31.09 -14.18 18.05
CA MET A 294 29.96 -13.27 18.06
C MET A 294 28.80 -13.95 17.36
N ASN A 295 27.71 -14.13 18.09
CA ASN A 295 26.49 -14.75 17.60
C ASN A 295 25.37 -13.70 17.49
N VAL A 296 24.48 -13.91 16.52
CA VAL A 296 23.27 -13.14 16.31
C VAL A 296 22.04 -14.03 16.41
N ALA A 297 21.00 -13.55 17.08
CA ALA A 297 19.68 -14.16 17.11
C ALA A 297 18.62 -13.08 16.90
N PHE A 298 17.46 -13.48 16.38
CA PHE A 298 16.34 -12.57 16.17
C PHE A 298 15.21 -12.89 17.15
N ILE A 299 14.55 -11.86 17.64
CA ILE A 299 13.43 -11.98 18.57
C ILE A 299 12.21 -11.31 17.93
N LEU A 300 11.16 -12.07 17.69
CA LEU A 300 9.86 -11.57 17.27
C LEU A 300 9.06 -11.15 18.49
N HIS A 301 8.74 -9.86 18.59
CA HIS A 301 7.82 -9.34 19.60
C HIS A 301 6.47 -9.02 18.96
N LEU A 302 5.39 -9.53 19.57
CA LEU A 302 4.01 -9.21 19.21
C LEU A 302 3.49 -8.11 20.14
N ARG A 303 2.61 -7.26 19.61
CA ARG A 303 1.90 -6.20 20.34
C ARG A 303 0.42 -6.21 19.97
N ASP A 304 -0.39 -5.67 20.86
CA ASP A 304 -1.77 -5.34 20.55
C ASP A 304 -1.89 -4.46 19.28
N GLY A 305 -2.77 -4.86 18.37
CA GLY A 305 -3.02 -4.18 17.11
C GLY A 305 -4.48 -3.77 16.91
N GLU A 306 -4.72 -2.87 15.97
CA GLU A 306 -6.06 -2.41 15.57
C GLU A 306 -6.96 -3.56 15.06
N TRP A 307 -6.35 -4.64 14.60
CA TRP A 307 -7.01 -5.80 14.01
C TRP A 307 -7.09 -7.01 14.96
N ASP A 308 -6.71 -6.85 16.23
CA ASP A 308 -6.65 -7.94 17.22
C ASP A 308 -7.99 -8.64 17.47
N SER A 309 -9.12 -7.98 17.16
CA SER A 309 -10.46 -8.56 17.26
C SER A 309 -10.78 -9.53 16.13
N TYR A 310 -10.00 -9.53 15.05
CA TYR A 310 -10.21 -10.32 13.83
C TYR A 310 -9.15 -11.41 13.61
N VAL A 311 -8.17 -11.51 14.51
CA VAL A 311 -7.08 -12.48 14.42
C VAL A 311 -7.09 -13.41 15.64
N GLU A 312 -6.61 -14.63 15.43
CA GLU A 312 -6.63 -15.65 16.47
C GLU A 312 -5.54 -15.43 17.51
N TRP A 313 -5.89 -15.67 18.77
CA TRP A 313 -4.96 -15.71 19.90
C TRP A 313 -5.19 -16.99 20.71
N PRO A 314 -4.15 -17.59 21.32
CA PRO A 314 -2.73 -17.27 21.20
C PRO A 314 -2.24 -17.43 19.75
N PHE A 315 -1.15 -16.77 19.38
CA PHE A 315 -0.62 -16.78 18.02
C PHE A 315 -0.29 -18.21 17.57
N LYS A 316 -0.82 -18.66 16.42
CA LYS A 316 -0.67 -20.05 15.92
C LYS A 316 0.08 -20.20 14.60
N LYS A 317 0.49 -19.10 13.96
CA LYS A 317 1.16 -19.16 12.66
C LYS A 317 2.58 -19.71 12.84
N LYS A 318 3.06 -20.51 11.88
CA LYS A 318 4.49 -20.83 11.84
C LYS A 318 5.23 -19.62 11.28
N VAL A 319 6.35 -19.28 11.91
CA VAL A 319 7.13 -18.09 11.54
C VAL A 319 8.52 -18.49 11.08
N THR A 320 8.87 -18.04 9.89
CA THR A 320 10.22 -18.17 9.34
C THR A 320 10.81 -16.78 9.11
N LEU A 321 11.98 -16.51 9.69
CA LEU A 321 12.80 -15.36 9.34
C LEU A 321 13.83 -15.75 8.28
N ILE A 322 14.07 -14.87 7.31
CA ILE A 322 14.96 -15.13 6.18
C ILE A 322 15.92 -13.96 6.07
N ILE A 323 17.18 -14.19 6.41
CA ILE A 323 18.24 -13.21 6.17
C ILE A 323 18.54 -13.25 4.67
N MET A 324 18.21 -12.17 3.98
CA MET A 324 18.34 -12.12 2.52
C MET A 324 19.76 -11.80 2.09
N HIS A 325 20.28 -12.57 1.15
CA HIS A 325 21.53 -12.22 0.49
C HIS A 325 21.24 -11.23 -0.66
N PRO A 326 21.82 -10.01 -0.66
CA PRO A 326 21.44 -8.93 -1.59
C PRO A 326 21.53 -9.26 -3.09
N ARG A 327 22.31 -10.29 -3.45
CA ARG A 327 22.60 -10.66 -4.84
C ARG A 327 22.30 -12.12 -5.20
N ASN A 328 21.95 -12.98 -4.24
CA ASN A 328 21.88 -14.42 -4.49
C ASN A 328 20.89 -15.12 -3.55
N GLU A 329 19.66 -15.29 -4.02
CA GLU A 329 18.56 -15.93 -3.30
C GLU A 329 18.87 -17.36 -2.83
N ALA A 330 19.72 -18.11 -3.55
CA ALA A 330 20.10 -19.47 -3.14
C ALA A 330 20.96 -19.49 -1.87
N LYS A 331 21.47 -18.32 -1.43
CA LYS A 331 22.21 -18.15 -0.18
C LYS A 331 21.34 -17.70 0.98
N ASP A 332 20.05 -17.40 0.78
CA ASP A 332 19.21 -16.89 1.85
C ASP A 332 19.19 -17.81 3.08
N ILE A 333 19.43 -17.25 4.27
CA ILE A 333 19.50 -18.03 5.51
C ILE A 333 18.12 -18.03 6.16
N ARG A 334 17.47 -19.20 6.17
CA ARG A 334 16.17 -19.41 6.79
C ARG A 334 16.32 -19.82 8.26
N LEU A 335 15.63 -19.13 9.14
CA LEU A 335 15.64 -19.29 10.60
C LEU A 335 14.21 -19.44 11.09
N LEU A 336 13.89 -20.61 11.65
CA LEU A 336 12.60 -20.83 12.30
C LEU A 336 12.56 -20.07 13.62
N VAL A 337 11.45 -19.38 13.88
CA VAL A 337 11.13 -18.84 15.20
C VAL A 337 10.35 -19.92 15.94
N ASP A 338 10.82 -20.28 17.12
CA ASP A 338 10.07 -21.21 17.97
C ASP A 338 8.83 -20.50 18.50
N MET A 339 7.64 -20.95 18.09
CA MET A 339 6.34 -20.40 18.50
C MET A 339 5.53 -21.38 19.34
N ASP A 340 6.11 -22.51 19.77
CA ASP A 340 5.36 -23.65 20.32
C ASP A 340 4.83 -23.39 21.74
N ASP A 341 5.52 -22.55 22.53
CA ASP A 341 5.02 -22.10 23.83
C ASP A 341 3.87 -21.09 23.67
N HIS A 342 2.64 -21.59 23.78
CA HIS A 342 1.40 -20.83 23.68
C HIS A 342 1.22 -19.77 24.78
N ASP A 343 1.86 -19.92 25.95
CA ASP A 343 1.74 -18.96 27.04
C ASP A 343 2.49 -17.66 26.73
N LEU A 344 3.61 -17.77 26.02
CA LEU A 344 4.46 -16.64 25.63
C LEU A 344 3.96 -15.88 24.40
N VAL A 345 2.96 -16.43 23.70
CA VAL A 345 2.38 -15.86 22.48
C VAL A 345 0.88 -15.60 22.61
N LYS A 346 0.38 -15.49 23.85
CA LYS A 346 -0.95 -14.94 24.16
C LYS A 346 -1.07 -13.49 23.68
N LYS A 347 -2.32 -13.04 23.55
CA LYS A 347 -2.63 -11.64 23.24
C LYS A 347 -1.94 -10.73 24.27
N PRO A 348 -1.06 -9.82 23.85
CA PRO A 348 -0.43 -8.87 24.76
C PRO A 348 -1.47 -7.96 25.43
N SER A 349 -1.15 -7.43 26.60
CA SER A 349 -1.96 -6.38 27.22
C SER A 349 -1.90 -5.11 26.39
N ALA A 350 -2.92 -4.25 26.52
CA ALA A 350 -3.00 -3.02 25.74
C ALA A 350 -1.73 -2.17 25.92
N GLY A 351 -1.11 -1.78 24.80
CA GLY A 351 0.12 -0.99 24.76
C GLY A 351 1.41 -1.73 25.07
N THR A 352 1.39 -3.05 25.34
CA THR A 352 2.59 -3.80 25.75
C THR A 352 3.08 -4.78 24.69
N TRP A 353 4.40 -4.98 24.66
CA TRP A 353 5.03 -6.04 23.87
C TRP A 353 5.09 -7.32 24.68
N ASN A 354 4.87 -8.47 24.06
CA ASN A 354 5.20 -9.74 24.72
C ASN A 354 6.73 -9.89 24.88
N TRP A 355 7.15 -10.88 25.67
CA TRP A 355 8.58 -11.19 25.88
C TRP A 355 9.29 -11.65 24.61
N GLY A 356 8.53 -11.96 23.57
CA GLY A 356 9.00 -12.29 22.24
C GLY A 356 9.53 -13.71 22.13
N ARG A 357 9.68 -14.18 20.89
CA ARG A 357 10.14 -15.53 20.57
C ARG A 357 11.38 -15.49 19.70
N TRP A 358 12.29 -16.42 19.95
CA TRP A 358 13.66 -16.35 19.47
C TRP A 358 13.89 -17.31 18.30
N THR A 359 14.80 -16.92 17.40
CA THR A 359 15.43 -17.85 16.48
C THR A 359 16.62 -18.55 17.15
N LYS A 360 17.09 -19.63 16.53
CA LYS A 360 18.43 -20.15 16.82
C LYS A 360 19.50 -19.10 16.51
N LYS A 361 20.60 -19.13 17.28
CA LYS A 361 21.78 -18.29 17.06
C LYS A 361 22.47 -18.64 15.72
N LYS A 362 23.07 -17.64 15.08
CA LYS A 362 23.96 -17.76 13.92
C LYS A 362 25.26 -17.01 14.18
N ASN A 363 26.36 -17.50 13.62
CA ASN A 363 27.64 -16.80 13.70
C ASN A 363 27.57 -15.50 12.89
N TRP A 364 27.90 -14.37 13.54
CA TRP A 364 27.85 -13.06 12.90
C TRP A 364 28.95 -12.87 11.86
N LYS A 365 30.16 -13.40 12.12
CA LYS A 365 31.28 -13.29 11.17
C LYS A 365 30.94 -13.96 9.84
N ASP A 366 30.20 -15.07 9.87
CA ASP A 366 29.73 -15.73 8.65
C ASP A 366 28.77 -14.84 7.85
N ILE A 367 27.83 -14.15 8.53
CA ILE A 367 26.87 -13.24 7.89
C ILE A 367 27.59 -12.02 7.29
N GLU A 368 28.60 -11.51 7.96
CA GLU A 368 29.40 -10.38 7.47
C GLU A 368 30.28 -10.79 6.28
N LEU A 369 31.10 -11.83 6.42
CA LEU A 369 32.05 -12.29 5.41
C LEU A 369 31.37 -12.79 4.13
N GLN A 370 30.17 -13.36 4.25
CA GLN A 370 29.41 -13.86 3.11
C GLN A 370 28.59 -12.76 2.41
N GLY A 371 28.64 -11.50 2.88
CA GLY A 371 28.10 -10.35 2.16
C GLY A 371 26.60 -10.14 2.28
N TYR A 372 25.99 -10.53 3.41
CA TYR A 372 24.56 -10.29 3.66
C TYR A 372 24.27 -8.83 4.08
N VAL A 373 25.28 -8.12 4.58
CA VAL A 373 25.16 -6.70 4.97
C VAL A 373 25.39 -5.81 3.74
N ASP A 374 24.38 -5.02 3.36
CA ASP A 374 24.49 -4.01 2.29
C ASP A 374 24.40 -2.61 2.88
N ARG A 375 25.41 -1.77 2.63
CA ARG A 375 25.47 -0.37 3.10
C ARG A 375 25.09 -0.20 4.59
N ASN A 376 25.68 -1.02 5.46
CA ASN A 376 25.42 -1.04 6.90
C ASN A 376 23.97 -1.38 7.30
N ALA A 377 23.22 -2.02 6.40
CA ALA A 377 21.87 -2.49 6.68
C ALA A 377 21.76 -4.01 6.48
N LEU A 378 20.98 -4.64 7.35
CA LEU A 378 20.59 -6.04 7.21
C LEU A 378 19.10 -6.10 6.92
N TYR A 379 18.72 -6.90 5.93
CA TYR A 379 17.33 -7.07 5.53
C TYR A 379 16.88 -8.49 5.83
N VAL A 380 15.75 -8.60 6.52
CA VAL A 380 15.20 -9.87 6.99
C VAL A 380 13.75 -9.96 6.55
N ASN A 381 13.43 -10.94 5.72
CA ASN A 381 12.02 -11.26 5.46
C ASN A 381 11.45 -12.05 6.62
N ILE A 382 10.18 -11.82 6.92
CA ILE A 382 9.40 -12.62 7.86
C ILE A 382 8.20 -13.21 7.14
N GLU A 383 8.07 -14.53 7.24
CA GLU A 383 6.99 -15.31 6.64
C GLU A 383 6.08 -15.85 7.74
N PHE A 384 4.77 -15.62 7.61
CA PHE A 384 3.72 -16.26 8.39
C PHE A 384 3.01 -17.30 7.51
N GLU A 385 3.17 -18.57 7.84
CA GLU A 385 2.41 -19.65 7.19
C GLU A 385 0.99 -19.66 7.75
N GLN A 386 0.01 -19.57 6.86
CA GLN A 386 -1.40 -19.78 7.21
C GLN A 386 -1.63 -21.28 7.39
N ALA A 387 -2.30 -21.66 8.48
CA ALA A 387 -2.79 -23.03 8.63
C ALA A 387 -3.74 -23.33 7.47
N ASP A 388 -3.60 -24.52 6.86
CA ASP A 388 -4.37 -24.97 5.70
C ASP A 388 -5.87 -24.67 5.86
N ALA A 389 -6.39 -23.72 5.09
CA ALA A 389 -7.83 -23.40 5.05
C ALA A 389 -8.62 -24.36 4.14
N TYR A 390 -8.04 -25.48 3.70
CA TYR A 390 -8.73 -26.45 2.83
C TYR A 390 -8.33 -27.89 3.17
N ARG A 391 -8.96 -28.46 4.20
CA ARG A 391 -9.27 -29.90 4.23
C ARG A 391 -10.67 -30.09 4.85
N TYR A 392 -11.56 -30.53 3.97
CA TYR A 392 -12.98 -30.88 4.11
C TYR A 392 -14.00 -29.75 4.01
#